data_AF-A0A9J5WGI8-F1
#
_entry.id   AF-A0A9J5WGI8-F1
#
_cell.length_a   1.000
_cell.length_b   1.000
_cell.length_c   1.000
_cell.angle_alpha   90.00
_cell.angle_beta   90.00
_cell.angle_gamma   90.00
#
_symmetry.space_group_name_H-M   'P 1'
#
loop_
_entity.id
_entity.type
_entity.pdbx_description
1 polymer ?
#
loop_
_entity_poly.entity_id
_entity_poly.type
_entity_poly.pdbx_seq_one_letter_code
_entity_poly.pdbx_strand_id
1 'polypeptide(L)' 'MVARLIVELGVAVEIVRDDDGKIHREEIAKTLKGIITGKTGENLRAKVRDIGKNLKSTRDEEMDAVAQELIQLCRNSNK' A
#
# COMPACT_ATOMS: atom_id res chain seq x y z
N MET A 1 -5.46 9.03 -9.83
CA MET A 1 -5.36 7.56 -9.96
C MET A 1 -5.01 6.88 -8.63
N VAL A 2 -3.98 7.35 -7.90
CA VAL A 2 -3.53 6.75 -6.61
C VAL A 2 -4.67 6.48 -5.63
N ALA A 3 -5.59 7.43 -5.44
CA ALA A 3 -6.72 7.29 -4.51
C ALA A 3 -7.62 6.08 -4.78
N ARG A 4 -8.00 5.83 -6.05
CA ARG A 4 -8.84 4.67 -6.41
C ARG A 4 -8.09 3.36 -6.19
N LEU A 5 -6.83 3.30 -6.60
CA LEU A 5 -5.99 2.13 -6.43
C LEU A 5 -5.86 1.72 -4.96
N ILE A 6 -5.58 2.65 -4.06
CA ILE A 6 -5.39 2.33 -2.63
C ILE A 6 -6.70 1.90 -1.94
N VAL A 7 -7.85 2.34 -2.45
CA VAL A 7 -9.17 1.87 -2.00
C VAL A 7 -9.43 0.45 -2.50
N GLU A 8 -9.17 0.18 -3.78
CA GLU A 8 -9.31 -1.16 -4.38
C GLU A 8 -8.35 -2.19 -3.75
N LEU A 9 -7.14 -1.76 -3.40
CA LEU A 9 -6.17 -2.58 -2.66
C LEU A 9 -6.61 -2.85 -1.21
N GLY A 10 -7.64 -2.18 -0.71
CA GLY A 10 -8.17 -2.34 0.64
C GLY A 10 -7.27 -1.74 1.71
N VAL A 11 -6.50 -0.70 1.38
CA VAL A 11 -5.63 0.03 2.33
C VAL A 11 -6.11 1.45 2.62
N ALA A 12 -7.19 1.89 1.97
CA ALA A 12 -7.86 3.15 2.24
C ALA A 12 -9.40 2.99 2.19
N VAL A 13 -10.10 3.96 2.76
CA VAL A 13 -11.56 4.11 2.66
C VAL A 13 -11.85 5.44 1.96
N GLU A 14 -12.68 5.41 0.94
CA GLU A 14 -13.20 6.62 0.31
C GLU A 14 -14.44 7.10 1.06
N ILE A 15 -14.47 8.39 1.37
CA ILE A 15 -15.68 9.04 1.89
C ILE A 15 -16.47 9.54 0.68
N VAL A 16 -17.68 9.02 0.53
CA VAL A 16 -18.58 9.37 -0.57
C VAL A 16 -19.03 10.83 -0.42
N ARG A 17 -19.02 11.56 -1.53
CA ARG A 17 -19.54 12.93 -1.60
C ARG A 17 -21.04 12.91 -1.86
N ASP A 18 -21.73 13.94 -1.39
CA ASP A 18 -23.13 14.18 -1.78
C ASP A 18 -23.25 14.63 -3.26
N ASP A 19 -24.49 14.86 -3.70
CA ASP A 19 -24.78 15.29 -5.07
C ASP A 19 -24.20 16.68 -5.41
N ASP A 20 -23.95 17.52 -4.39
CA ASP A 20 -23.26 18.81 -4.52
C ASP A 20 -21.71 18.65 -4.54
N GLY A 21 -21.19 17.43 -4.40
CA GLY A 21 -19.76 17.17 -4.31
C GLY A 21 -19.13 17.48 -2.95
N LYS A 22 -19.92 17.71 -1.91
CA LYS A 22 -19.47 18.05 -0.55
C LYS A 22 -19.26 16.79 0.29
N ILE A 23 -18.40 16.92 1.29
CA ILE A 23 -18.19 15.90 2.32
C ILE A 23 -18.73 16.45 3.64
N HIS A 24 -19.65 15.72 4.26
CA HIS A 24 -20.24 16.10 5.54
C HIS A 24 -19.39 15.66 6.72
N ARG A 25 -19.37 16.48 7.77
CA ARG A 25 -18.58 16.24 8.98
C ARG A 25 -19.04 14.97 9.70
N GLU A 26 -20.33 14.69 9.66
CA GLU A 26 -20.96 13.51 10.27
C GLU A 26 -20.43 12.23 9.63
N GLU A 27 -20.33 12.20 8.29
CA GLU A 27 -19.80 11.04 7.57
C GLU A 27 -18.31 10.85 7.88
N ILE A 28 -17.52 11.94 7.90
CA ILE A 28 -16.11 11.88 8.33
C ILE A 28 -15.99 11.27 9.72
N ALA A 29 -16.78 11.73 10.70
CA ALA A 29 -16.71 11.25 12.07
C ALA A 29 -17.09 9.77 12.18
N LYS A 30 -18.12 9.34 11.46
CA LYS A 30 -18.58 7.95 11.41
C LYS A 30 -17.52 7.03 10.80
N THR A 31 -16.96 7.40 9.64
CA THR A 31 -15.89 6.64 8.99
C THR A 31 -14.67 6.55 9.89
N LEU A 32 -14.24 7.67 10.48
CA LEU A 32 -13.07 7.72 11.34
C LEU A 32 -13.23 6.84 12.59
N LYS A 33 -14.42 6.86 13.23
CA LYS A 33 -14.72 5.97 14.35
C LYS A 33 -14.58 4.50 13.96
N GLY A 34 -15.12 4.10 12.80
CA GLY A 34 -14.98 2.74 12.28
C GLY A 34 -13.53 2.32 12.00
N ILE A 35 -12.68 3.27 11.58
CA ILE A 35 -11.25 3.04 11.34
C ILE A 35 -10.45 2.94 12.65
N ILE A 36 -10.78 3.74 13.65
CA ILE A 36 -10.03 3.75 14.91
C ILE A 36 -10.42 2.55 15.77
N THR A 37 -11.72 2.34 15.99
CA THR A 37 -12.21 1.38 16.99
C THR A 37 -12.85 0.13 16.39
N GLY A 38 -13.05 0.08 15.07
CA GLY A 38 -13.83 -0.95 14.41
C GLY A 38 -13.01 -1.88 13.51
N LYS A 39 -13.71 -2.89 12.97
CA LYS A 39 -13.13 -3.93 12.10
C LYS A 39 -12.54 -3.37 10.81
N THR A 40 -13.11 -2.28 10.29
CA THR A 40 -12.58 -1.56 9.13
C THR A 40 -11.11 -1.19 9.36
N GLY A 41 -10.79 -0.62 10.51
CA GLY A 41 -9.42 -0.27 10.88
C GLY A 41 -8.47 -1.46 10.95
N GLU A 42 -8.91 -2.54 11.57
CA GLU A 42 -8.13 -3.77 11.69
C GLU A 42 -7.78 -4.34 10.32
N ASN A 43 -8.76 -4.41 9.41
CA ASN A 43 -8.59 -4.93 8.06
C ASN A 43 -7.62 -4.05 7.25
N LEU A 44 -7.78 -2.72 7.29
CA LEU A 44 -6.86 -1.78 6.63
C LEU A 44 -5.43 -1.99 7.12
N ARG A 45 -5.21 -2.01 8.44
CA ARG A 45 -3.88 -2.19 9.03
C ARG A 45 -3.27 -3.55 8.72
N ALA A 46 -4.09 -4.61 8.69
CA ALA A 46 -3.64 -5.94 8.28
C ALA A 46 -3.17 -5.93 6.82
N LYS A 47 -3.95 -5.35 5.91
CA LYS A 47 -3.62 -5.28 4.49
C LYS A 47 -2.39 -4.43 4.21
N VAL A 48 -2.25 -3.28 4.89
CA VAL A 48 -1.04 -2.44 4.82
C VAL A 48 0.20 -3.22 5.25
N ARG A 49 0.13 -3.97 6.36
CA ARG A 49 1.26 -4.80 6.81
C ARG A 49 1.62 -5.89 5.83
N ASP A 50 0.62 -6.54 5.24
CA ASP A 50 0.80 -7.63 4.29
C ASP A 50 1.51 -7.15 3.01
N ILE A 51 0.99 -6.06 2.41
CA ILE A 51 1.62 -5.41 1.25
C ILE A 51 3.03 -4.93 1.59
N GLY A 52 3.23 -4.34 2.78
CA GLY A 52 4.55 -3.87 3.21
C GLY A 52 5.57 -5.00 3.36
N LYS A 53 5.16 -6.17 3.86
CA LYS A 53 6.01 -7.36 3.94
C LYS A 53 6.38 -7.86 2.54
N ASN A 54 5.39 -8.00 1.66
CA ASN A 54 5.61 -8.46 0.29
C ASN A 54 6.56 -7.52 -0.47
N LEU A 55 6.33 -6.20 -0.37
CA LEU A 55 7.20 -5.21 -1.01
C LEU A 55 8.63 -5.26 -0.47
N LYS A 56 8.81 -5.49 0.83
CA LYS A 56 10.14 -5.68 1.42
C LYS A 56 10.83 -6.91 0.84
N SER A 57 10.14 -8.05 0.80
CA SER A 57 10.67 -9.30 0.24
C SER A 57 11.06 -9.13 -1.23
N THR A 58 10.18 -8.58 -2.06
CA THR A 58 10.47 -8.33 -3.47
C THR A 58 11.68 -7.41 -3.65
N ARG A 59 11.79 -6.34 -2.87
CA ARG A 59 12.94 -5.45 -2.94
C ARG A 59 14.24 -6.16 -2.60
N ASP A 60 14.24 -6.99 -1.55
CA ASP A 60 15.44 -7.70 -1.13
C ASP A 60 15.85 -8.74 -2.21
N GLU A 61 14.88 -9.46 -2.81
CA GLU A 61 15.09 -10.38 -3.95
C GLU A 61 15.64 -9.68 -5.20
N GLU A 62 15.06 -8.54 -5.59
CA GLU A 62 15.52 -7.76 -6.75
C GLU A 62 16.94 -7.23 -6.54
N MET A 63 17.28 -6.79 -5.32
CA MET A 63 18.62 -6.32 -5.00
C MET A 63 19.66 -7.44 -5.05
N ASP A 64 19.32 -8.63 -4.54
CA ASP A 64 20.19 -9.80 -4.64
C ASP A 64 20.41 -10.21 -6.09
N ALA A 65 19.37 -10.18 -6.93
CA ALA A 65 19.48 -10.47 -8.36
C ALA A 65 20.42 -9.48 -9.06
N VAL A 66 20.24 -8.17 -8.83
CA VAL A 66 21.10 -7.13 -9.39
C VAL A 66 22.55 -7.29 -8.94
N ALA A 67 22.79 -7.63 -7.66
CA ALA A 67 24.14 -7.87 -7.16
C ALA A 67 24.81 -9.07 -7.87
N GLN A 68 24.07 -10.15 -8.10
CA GLN A 68 24.58 -11.32 -8.83
C GLN A 68 24.93 -10.99 -10.28
N GLU A 69 24.08 -10.25 -11.00
CA GLU A 69 24.36 -9.81 -12.36
C GLU A 69 25.62 -8.93 -12.42
N LEU A 70 25.77 -7.99 -11.47
CA LEU A 70 26.94 -7.13 -11.40
C LEU A 70 28.24 -7.93 -11.19
N ILE A 71 28.22 -8.95 -10.31
CA ILE A 71 29.37 -9.84 -10.10
C ILE A 71 29.73 -10.59 -11.38
N GLN A 72 28.73 -11.09 -12.12
CA GLN A 72 28.95 -11.79 -13.39
C GLN A 72 29.56 -10.87 -14.45
N LEU A 73 29.05 -9.65 -14.57
CA LEU A 73 29.61 -8.64 -15.48
C LEU A 73 31.07 -8.34 -15.15
N CYS A 74 31.40 -8.08 -13.88
CA CYS A 74 32.78 -7.82 -13.47
C CYS A 74 33.73 -9.00 -13.75
N ARG A 75 33.27 -10.24 -13.56
CA ARG A 75 34.06 -11.45 -13.90
C ARG A 75 34.30 -11.58 -15.40
N ASN A 76 33.31 -11.22 -16.21
CA ASN A 76 33.42 -11.29 -17.66
C ASN A 76 34.28 -10.15 -18.25
N SER A 77 34.32 -8.99 -17.60
CA SER A 77 35.19 -7.86 -17.97
C SER A 77 36.68 -8.08 -17.65
N ASN A 78 36.99 -8.99 -16.73
CA ASN A 78 38.36 -9.35 -16.32
C ASN A 78 38.89 -10.60 -17.05
N LYS A 79 38.25 -11.01 -18.15
CA LYS A 79 38.66 -12.10 -19.04
C LYS A 79 39.09 -11.52 -20.38
#